data_AF-A0A0F9R4B4-F1
#
_entry.id   AF-A0A0F9R4B4-F1
#
_cell.length_a   1.000
_cell.length_b   1.000
_cell.length_c   1.000
_cell.angle_alpha   90.00
_cell.angle_beta   90.00
_cell.angle_gamma   90.00
#
_symmetry.space_group_name_H-M   'P 1'
#
loop_
_entity.id
_entity.type
_entity.pdbx_description
1 polymer ?
#
loop_
_entity_poly.entity_id
_entity_poly.type
_entity_poly.pdbx_seq_one_letter_code
_entity_poly.pdbx_strand_id
1 'polypeptide(L)'
;MKTFKRTMITVFSLLIPFLLQAAEFQVKVIKSKDDLPEKFCSHWEKGDFLIFDGKNLTLIGGVKRPLKNSSNYPGFNAMGSIISFVPAGKKIASNLNIGSPYIRIKRKREHLIYTSVKPLKKTTLDQAIAFEATVLYEGKQGEKARIRTRYHFSPLEGRIDVTSTITNTGKKKFEDLDYELYFNAFHSYYFSPFDRENYPGLRFRVYQKKGHYLGWLNMNPLTEEEKSVKDDEESPPIPGTLAPKEVFEVRHILLVDTQHENLLQKIYKIFNVETEEALIHFEAFSGGSMEVIVKDASSSSTFFRSFLENPFSIKIPLPKGAYTARGNFFPAVCEKLLVVGLEDESSCVLKNPAQGKVKVKIINSKGDFVPGKVTFIGLSPTKTPYFKPENPVKSGRGWESFKNSCFPQEKGQEVKLPVGTYLISASRGPEYSMDKRAVEILKNEQQELTFLIDRVVETPNLISIDPHMHTQNSDGRMRIPERIKSVIAEGVEVAVAA
;
A
#
# COMPACT_ATOMS: atom_id res chain seq x y z
N MET A 1 -5.60 83.84 -12.98
CA MET A 1 -5.91 83.73 -14.43
C MET A 1 -5.54 82.32 -14.89
N LYS A 2 -6.55 81.53 -15.31
CA LYS A 2 -6.51 80.46 -16.35
C LYS A 2 -5.49 79.30 -16.17
N THR A 3 -5.77 78.00 -16.27
CA THR A 3 -6.98 77.13 -16.36
C THR A 3 -6.45 75.69 -16.50
N PHE A 4 -7.03 74.73 -15.75
CA PHE A 4 -7.41 73.37 -16.16
C PHE A 4 -6.39 72.32 -16.70
N LYS A 5 -6.18 71.22 -15.95
CA LYS A 5 -6.62 69.81 -16.21
C LYS A 5 -5.72 68.84 -15.40
N ARG A 6 -6.24 68.20 -14.34
CA ARG A 6 -6.78 66.82 -14.31
C ARG A 6 -5.85 65.77 -14.94
N THR A 7 -5.17 64.99 -14.09
CA THR A 7 -5.26 63.52 -14.08
C THR A 7 -5.09 63.01 -12.65
N MET A 8 -6.15 62.39 -12.16
CA MET A 8 -6.27 61.71 -10.89
C MET A 8 -5.78 60.26 -11.12
N ILE A 9 -4.72 59.82 -10.45
CA ILE A 9 -4.41 58.39 -10.30
C ILE A 9 -4.73 58.03 -8.86
N THR A 10 -5.94 57.50 -8.70
CA THR A 10 -6.41 56.83 -7.51
C THR A 10 -5.65 55.51 -7.38
N VAL A 11 -4.62 55.45 -6.54
CA VAL A 11 -4.12 54.16 -6.05
C VAL A 11 -5.04 53.75 -4.91
N PHE A 12 -6.07 52.98 -5.27
CA PHE A 12 -6.86 52.21 -4.32
C PHE A 12 -5.94 51.13 -3.75
N SER A 13 -5.26 51.45 -2.65
CA SER A 13 -4.59 50.46 -1.81
C SER A 13 -5.66 49.60 -1.12
N LEU A 14 -6.21 48.65 -1.87
CA LEU A 14 -6.90 47.47 -1.33
C LEU A 14 -5.85 46.56 -0.68
N LEU A 15 -5.25 47.04 0.40
CA LEU A 15 -4.68 46.16 1.43
C LEU A 15 -5.88 45.55 2.16
N ILE A 16 -6.43 44.48 1.58
CA ILE A 16 -7.17 43.50 2.37
C ILE A 16 -6.12 42.90 3.31
N PRO A 17 -6.17 43.15 4.62
CA PRO A 17 -5.41 42.31 5.51
C PRO A 17 -6.06 40.93 5.38
N PHE A 18 -5.32 39.98 4.82
CA PHE A 18 -5.60 38.56 4.97
C PHE A 18 -5.53 38.30 6.48
N LEU A 19 -6.65 38.54 7.15
CA LEU A 19 -6.92 38.04 8.48
C LEU A 19 -6.67 36.54 8.39
N LEU A 20 -5.72 36.07 9.18
CA LEU A 20 -5.63 34.69 9.64
C LEU A 20 -6.97 34.33 10.28
N GLN A 21 -7.97 34.00 9.46
CA GLN A 21 -9.10 33.20 9.90
C GLN A 21 -8.47 31.84 10.19
N ALA A 22 -8.31 31.52 11.48
CA ALA A 22 -8.09 30.16 11.92
C ALA A 22 -9.09 29.30 11.13
N ALA A 23 -8.57 28.45 10.23
CA ALA A 23 -9.39 27.81 9.22
C ALA A 23 -10.52 27.06 9.93
N GLU A 24 -11.73 27.61 9.84
CA GLU A 24 -12.85 27.13 10.62
C GLU A 24 -13.17 25.73 10.12
N PHE A 25 -13.19 24.77 11.03
CA PHE A 25 -13.54 23.39 10.71
C PHE A 25 -14.94 23.36 10.09
N GLN A 26 -15.05 22.88 8.85
CA GLN A 26 -16.28 22.92 8.04
C GLN A 26 -16.80 21.51 7.77
N VAL A 27 -18.11 21.33 7.94
CA VAL A 27 -18.83 20.13 7.55
C VAL A 27 -19.95 20.50 6.58
N LYS A 28 -20.00 19.81 5.45
CA LYS A 28 -20.98 20.04 4.38
C LYS A 28 -21.54 18.71 3.89
N VAL A 29 -22.85 18.63 3.70
CA VAL A 29 -23.46 17.51 2.98
C VAL A 29 -23.33 17.77 1.48
N ILE A 30 -22.76 16.82 0.75
CA ILE A 30 -22.55 16.90 -0.68
C ILE A 30 -23.90 16.78 -1.39
N LYS A 31 -24.25 17.76 -2.21
CA LYS A 31 -25.44 17.81 -3.05
C LYS A 31 -25.09 17.57 -4.53
N SER A 32 -23.90 17.97 -4.94
CA SER A 32 -23.39 17.86 -6.30
C SER A 32 -21.87 17.81 -6.33
N LYS A 33 -21.29 17.57 -7.50
CA LYS A 33 -19.84 17.55 -7.72
C LYS A 33 -19.17 18.89 -7.39
N ASP A 34 -19.88 20.01 -7.57
CA ASP A 34 -19.37 21.36 -7.32
C ASP A 34 -19.15 21.64 -5.83
N ASP A 35 -19.68 20.78 -4.95
CA ASP A 35 -19.41 20.85 -3.52
C ASP A 35 -18.02 20.31 -3.16
N LEU A 36 -17.35 19.57 -4.05
CA LEU A 36 -16.01 19.07 -3.84
C LEU A 36 -14.98 20.14 -4.23
N PRO A 37 -14.11 20.59 -3.31
CA PRO A 37 -13.11 21.62 -3.59
C PRO A 37 -12.04 21.15 -4.59
N GLU A 38 -11.81 19.83 -4.67
CA GLU A 38 -10.91 19.21 -5.64
C GLU A 38 -11.33 17.77 -5.96
N LYS A 39 -10.75 17.19 -7.03
CA LYS A 39 -11.01 15.80 -7.42
C LYS A 39 -10.17 14.82 -6.58
N PHE A 40 -10.52 14.66 -5.30
CA PHE A 40 -9.74 13.83 -4.37
C PHE A 40 -10.37 12.46 -4.03
N CYS A 41 -11.62 12.24 -4.41
CA CYS A 41 -12.31 10.96 -4.25
C CYS A 41 -13.14 10.68 -5.50
N SER A 42 -13.09 9.45 -6.03
CA SER A 42 -13.96 9.01 -7.14
C SER A 42 -15.17 8.20 -6.68
N HIS A 43 -15.26 7.86 -5.40
CA HIS A 43 -16.35 7.08 -4.82
C HIS A 43 -17.39 7.91 -4.09
N TRP A 44 -17.31 9.24 -4.13
CA TRP A 44 -18.28 10.13 -3.48
C TRP A 44 -19.67 9.98 -4.12
N GLU A 45 -20.71 10.22 -3.33
CA GLU A 45 -22.10 10.30 -3.78
C GLU A 45 -22.83 11.47 -3.14
N LYS A 46 -23.96 11.88 -3.76
CA LYS A 46 -24.88 12.84 -3.14
C LYS A 46 -25.37 12.30 -1.79
N GLY A 47 -25.27 13.13 -0.75
CA GLY A 47 -25.63 12.81 0.63
C GLY A 47 -24.42 12.45 1.51
N ASP A 48 -23.22 12.28 0.95
CA ASP A 48 -22.00 12.11 1.73
C ASP A 48 -21.59 13.39 2.49
N PHE A 49 -20.81 13.23 3.55
CA PHE A 49 -20.30 14.35 4.34
C PHE A 49 -18.89 14.70 3.91
N LEU A 50 -18.70 15.95 3.47
CA LEU A 50 -17.41 16.57 3.28
C LEU A 50 -16.99 17.28 4.57
N ILE A 51 -15.78 16.98 5.02
CA ILE A 51 -15.15 17.61 6.17
C ILE A 51 -13.86 18.29 5.69
N PHE A 52 -13.67 19.55 6.07
CA PHE A 52 -12.42 20.28 5.93
C PHE A 52 -11.96 20.75 7.31
N ASP A 53 -10.78 20.29 7.73
CA ASP A 53 -10.23 20.55 9.06
C ASP A 53 -9.24 21.74 9.10
N GLY A 54 -9.16 22.49 7.99
CA GLY A 54 -8.21 23.57 7.77
C GLY A 54 -6.97 23.17 6.96
N LYS A 55 -6.59 21.89 6.95
CA LYS A 55 -5.42 21.38 6.21
C LYS A 55 -5.71 20.13 5.40
N ASN A 56 -6.74 19.36 5.76
CA ASN A 56 -7.07 18.07 5.20
C ASN A 56 -8.55 18.01 4.82
N LEU A 57 -8.83 17.22 3.79
CA LEU A 57 -10.17 16.91 3.31
C LEU A 57 -10.49 15.46 3.66
N THR A 58 -11.65 15.25 4.27
CA THR A 58 -12.19 13.92 4.56
C THR A 58 -13.58 13.79 3.98
N LEU A 59 -13.89 12.60 3.45
CA LEU A 59 -15.25 12.20 3.15
C LEU A 59 -15.68 11.05 4.07
N ILE A 60 -16.85 11.21 4.69
CA ILE A 60 -17.59 10.11 5.32
C ILE A 60 -18.79 9.78 4.43
N GLY A 61 -18.99 8.50 4.13
CA GLY A 61 -20.16 8.07 3.36
C GLY A 61 -21.46 8.32 4.14
N GLY A 62 -22.40 9.02 3.51
CA GLY A 62 -23.70 9.36 4.10
C GLY A 62 -24.84 8.47 3.61
N VAL A 63 -24.63 7.76 2.49
CA VAL A 63 -25.65 6.94 1.82
C VAL A 63 -25.20 5.51 1.62
N LYS A 64 -26.15 4.58 1.71
CA LYS A 64 -25.89 3.14 1.54
C LYS A 64 -25.52 2.84 0.10
N ARG A 65 -24.31 2.30 -0.10
CA ARG A 65 -23.86 1.76 -1.39
C ARG A 65 -22.67 0.82 -1.18
N PRO A 66 -22.59 -0.30 -1.92
CA PRO A 66 -21.38 -1.12 -1.94
C PRO A 66 -20.25 -0.38 -2.67
N LEU A 67 -19.02 -0.54 -2.19
CA LEU A 67 -17.83 -0.08 -2.91
C LEU A 67 -17.07 -1.31 -3.41
N LYS A 68 -16.78 -1.42 -4.70
CA LYS A 68 -15.86 -2.47 -5.18
C LYS A 68 -14.47 -2.18 -4.62
N ASN A 69 -13.75 -3.20 -4.13
CA ASN A 69 -12.37 -3.03 -3.69
C ASN A 69 -11.41 -2.91 -4.89
N SER A 70 -10.10 -2.82 -4.64
CA SER A 70 -9.10 -2.79 -5.71
C SER A 70 -9.28 -4.00 -6.65
N SER A 71 -9.44 -5.22 -6.15
CA SER A 71 -9.59 -6.44 -6.96
C SER A 71 -10.99 -6.64 -7.55
N ASN A 72 -11.80 -5.58 -7.69
CA ASN A 72 -13.17 -5.60 -8.22
C ASN A 72 -14.20 -6.45 -7.45
N TYR A 73 -13.81 -7.03 -6.32
CA TYR A 73 -14.75 -7.72 -5.44
C TYR A 73 -15.64 -6.70 -4.72
N PRO A 74 -16.93 -7.01 -4.48
CA PRO A 74 -17.77 -6.19 -3.62
C PRO A 74 -17.11 -6.00 -2.25
N GLY A 75 -16.67 -4.78 -1.98
CA GLY A 75 -16.22 -4.35 -0.66
C GLY A 75 -17.40 -3.92 0.20
N PHE A 76 -17.07 -3.44 1.40
CA PHE A 76 -18.05 -3.06 2.40
C PHE A 76 -18.81 -1.79 2.01
N ASN A 77 -19.89 -1.51 2.73
CA ASN A 77 -20.74 -0.36 2.44
C ASN A 77 -20.00 0.97 2.71
N ALA A 78 -20.29 1.99 1.90
CA ALA A 78 -19.73 3.32 2.10
C ALA A 78 -20.36 4.05 3.29
N MET A 79 -21.65 3.85 3.58
CA MET A 79 -22.37 4.58 4.62
C MET A 79 -21.65 4.40 5.96
N GLY A 80 -21.36 5.50 6.66
CA GLY A 80 -20.66 5.51 7.93
C GLY A 80 -19.15 5.26 7.85
N SER A 81 -18.60 4.87 6.70
CA SER A 81 -17.16 4.65 6.50
C SER A 81 -16.45 5.93 6.07
N ILE A 82 -15.16 6.06 6.41
CA ILE A 82 -14.25 7.02 5.80
C ILE A 82 -13.96 6.55 4.37
N ILE A 83 -14.37 7.33 3.37
CA ILE A 83 -14.21 6.99 1.95
C ILE A 83 -13.06 7.74 1.27
N SER A 84 -12.51 8.76 1.93
CA SER A 84 -11.30 9.47 1.49
C SER A 84 -10.72 10.32 2.62
N PHE A 85 -9.40 10.44 2.69
CA PHE A 85 -8.69 11.33 3.62
C PHE A 85 -7.37 11.79 2.99
N VAL A 86 -7.23 13.10 2.73
CA VAL A 86 -6.08 13.67 2.00
C VAL A 86 -5.67 15.04 2.56
N PRO A 87 -4.41 15.46 2.40
CA PRO A 87 -4.02 16.86 2.54
C PRO A 87 -4.67 17.71 1.45
N ALA A 88 -5.28 18.83 1.83
CA ALA A 88 -6.01 19.72 0.93
C ALA A 88 -5.08 20.44 -0.06
N GLY A 89 -5.61 20.75 -1.24
CA GLY A 89 -4.93 21.57 -2.26
C GLY A 89 -3.88 20.82 -3.07
N LYS A 90 -3.76 19.50 -2.86
CA LYS A 90 -2.81 18.65 -3.59
C LYS A 90 -3.42 18.07 -4.87
N LYS A 91 -4.74 18.14 -5.05
CA LYS A 91 -5.47 17.54 -6.18
C LYS A 91 -5.12 16.06 -6.39
N ILE A 92 -4.94 15.33 -5.29
CA ILE A 92 -4.60 13.91 -5.28
C ILE A 92 -5.84 13.09 -5.00
N ALA A 93 -6.10 12.09 -5.85
CA ALA A 93 -7.17 11.13 -5.61
C ALA A 93 -6.71 10.06 -4.61
N SER A 94 -7.48 9.85 -3.55
CA SER A 94 -7.23 8.83 -2.52
C SER A 94 -8.55 8.23 -2.05
N ASN A 95 -9.00 7.17 -2.71
CA ASN A 95 -10.15 6.41 -2.25
C ASN A 95 -9.77 5.55 -1.04
N LEU A 96 -10.72 5.38 -0.12
CA LEU A 96 -10.64 4.55 1.08
C LEU A 96 -11.98 3.84 1.31
N ASN A 97 -11.98 2.83 2.16
CA ASN A 97 -13.18 2.31 2.82
C ASN A 97 -12.78 1.79 4.19
N ILE A 98 -12.94 2.63 5.21
CA ILE A 98 -12.47 2.36 6.56
C ILE A 98 -13.62 2.60 7.55
N GLY A 99 -13.83 1.65 8.45
CA GLY A 99 -14.70 1.83 9.61
C GLY A 99 -15.96 0.97 9.61
N SER A 100 -16.40 0.42 8.47
CA SER A 100 -17.54 -0.51 8.45
C SER A 100 -17.34 -1.68 9.43
N PRO A 101 -18.30 -1.97 10.33
CA PRO A 101 -18.13 -3.00 11.33
C PRO A 101 -18.37 -4.37 10.71
N TYR A 102 -17.63 -5.33 11.21
CA TYR A 102 -17.69 -6.71 10.80
C TYR A 102 -17.69 -7.56 12.06
N ILE A 103 -18.58 -8.56 12.08
CA ILE A 103 -18.57 -9.58 13.11
C ILE A 103 -18.39 -10.95 12.48
N ARG A 104 -17.73 -11.84 13.19
CA ARG A 104 -17.78 -13.27 12.94
C ARG A 104 -18.23 -13.97 14.19
N ILE A 105 -19.25 -14.81 14.04
CA ILE A 105 -19.77 -15.65 15.12
C ILE A 105 -19.52 -17.09 14.68
N LYS A 106 -18.64 -17.79 15.40
CA LYS A 106 -18.10 -19.07 14.97
C LYS A 106 -17.41 -18.95 13.61
N ARG A 107 -17.89 -19.67 12.59
CA ARG A 107 -17.37 -19.60 11.22
C ARG A 107 -18.16 -18.65 10.32
N LYS A 108 -19.22 -18.03 10.83
CA LYS A 108 -20.12 -17.21 10.02
C LYS A 108 -19.72 -15.75 10.08
N ARG A 109 -19.33 -15.22 8.91
CA ARG A 109 -18.98 -13.83 8.66
C ARG A 109 -20.24 -13.01 8.38
N GLU A 110 -20.44 -11.90 9.10
CA GLU A 110 -21.54 -10.98 8.86
C GLU A 110 -21.04 -9.54 8.68
N HIS A 111 -21.34 -8.99 7.50
CA HIS A 111 -21.01 -7.61 7.15
C HIS A 111 -22.13 -6.70 7.59
N LEU A 112 -21.83 -5.79 8.51
CA LEU A 112 -22.83 -4.95 9.13
C LEU A 112 -22.88 -3.60 8.42
N ILE A 113 -24.10 -3.15 8.11
CA ILE A 113 -24.33 -1.88 7.43
C ILE A 113 -24.87 -0.89 8.46
N TYR A 114 -24.23 0.27 8.59
CA TYR A 114 -24.76 1.34 9.42
C TYR A 114 -26.17 1.75 9.00
N THR A 115 -27.03 1.96 9.99
CA THR A 115 -28.40 2.43 9.79
C THR A 115 -28.52 3.93 9.95
N SER A 116 -27.56 4.56 10.61
CA SER A 116 -27.48 6.01 10.83
C SER A 116 -26.02 6.45 10.88
N VAL A 117 -25.74 7.63 10.32
CA VAL A 117 -24.49 8.37 10.47
C VAL A 117 -24.82 9.84 10.67
N LYS A 118 -24.31 10.47 11.74
CA LYS A 118 -24.62 11.86 12.08
C LYS A 118 -23.39 12.56 12.67
N PRO A 119 -23.21 13.86 12.38
CA PRO A 119 -22.25 14.66 13.13
C PRO A 119 -22.73 14.80 14.59
N LEU A 120 -21.81 14.71 15.53
CA LEU A 120 -22.01 15.03 16.95
C LEU A 120 -21.86 16.55 17.14
N LYS A 121 -22.69 17.13 18.01
CA LYS A 121 -22.64 18.57 18.31
C LYS A 121 -21.30 18.92 18.97
N LYS A 122 -20.71 20.07 18.60
CA LYS A 122 -19.50 20.63 19.22
C LYS A 122 -19.69 20.70 20.74
N THR A 123 -18.87 20.00 21.51
CA THR A 123 -18.76 20.18 22.96
C THR A 123 -17.88 21.39 23.24
N THR A 124 -18.26 22.22 24.22
CA THR A 124 -17.59 23.49 24.54
C THR A 124 -16.15 23.36 25.05
N LEU A 125 -15.65 22.14 25.33
CA LEU A 125 -14.28 21.90 25.79
C LEU A 125 -13.31 21.41 24.70
N ASP A 126 -13.80 20.86 23.60
CA ASP A 126 -12.96 20.37 22.50
C ASP A 126 -13.52 20.90 21.18
N GLN A 127 -12.73 21.66 20.44
CA GLN A 127 -13.07 22.11 19.08
C GLN A 127 -13.20 20.95 18.07
N ALA A 128 -13.01 19.71 18.52
CA ALA A 128 -13.12 18.52 17.72
C ALA A 128 -14.56 18.22 17.32
N ILE A 129 -14.77 18.07 16.01
CA ILE A 129 -16.00 17.50 15.50
C ILE A 129 -15.86 15.99 15.52
N ALA A 130 -16.91 15.32 15.96
CA ALA A 130 -17.01 13.88 15.89
C ALA A 130 -18.20 13.45 15.02
N PHE A 131 -18.10 12.30 14.38
CA PHE A 131 -19.23 11.64 13.73
C PHE A 131 -19.55 10.36 14.49
N GLU A 132 -20.83 10.03 14.61
CA GLU A 132 -21.27 8.74 15.14
C GLU A 132 -22.06 7.98 14.08
N ALA A 133 -21.62 6.76 13.79
CA ALA A 133 -22.31 5.79 12.96
C ALA A 133 -22.82 4.65 13.84
N THR A 134 -24.07 4.20 13.63
CA THR A 134 -24.74 3.20 14.48
C THR A 134 -25.27 2.02 13.68
N VAL A 135 -25.13 0.81 14.22
CA VAL A 135 -25.81 -0.41 13.77
C VAL A 135 -26.66 -0.95 14.90
N LEU A 136 -27.87 -1.41 14.58
CA LEU A 136 -28.65 -2.31 15.43
C LEU A 136 -28.62 -3.68 14.78
N TYR A 137 -27.99 -4.64 15.45
CA TYR A 137 -27.82 -6.00 14.99
C TYR A 137 -28.83 -6.93 15.66
N GLU A 138 -29.50 -7.77 14.86
CA GLU A 138 -30.36 -8.85 15.31
C GLU A 138 -29.97 -10.12 14.54
N GLY A 139 -29.44 -11.10 15.28
CA GLY A 139 -29.00 -12.39 14.75
C GLY A 139 -30.14 -13.39 14.62
N LYS A 140 -29.91 -14.45 13.84
CA LYS A 140 -30.93 -15.48 13.57
C LYS A 140 -31.32 -16.30 14.80
N GLN A 141 -30.50 -16.35 15.85
CA GLN A 141 -30.77 -17.14 17.06
C GLN A 141 -31.08 -16.23 18.27
N GLY A 142 -31.55 -15.00 18.01
CA GLY A 142 -31.95 -14.05 19.05
C GLY A 142 -30.81 -13.22 19.65
N GLU A 143 -29.60 -13.29 19.09
CA GLU A 143 -28.51 -12.37 19.42
C GLU A 143 -28.92 -10.93 19.11
N LYS A 144 -28.64 -9.99 20.01
CA LYS A 144 -28.89 -8.58 19.76
C LYS A 144 -27.68 -7.76 20.19
N ALA A 145 -27.21 -6.89 19.32
CA ALA A 145 -26.14 -5.97 19.64
C ALA A 145 -26.41 -4.58 19.09
N ARG A 146 -25.83 -3.58 19.76
CA ARG A 146 -25.75 -2.21 19.28
C ARG A 146 -24.30 -1.87 19.06
N ILE A 147 -23.98 -1.46 17.84
CA ILE A 147 -22.63 -1.00 17.50
C ILE A 147 -22.66 0.51 17.32
N ARG A 148 -21.66 1.18 17.88
CA ARG A 148 -21.44 2.62 17.70
C ARG A 148 -19.99 2.85 17.33
N THR A 149 -19.78 3.55 16.23
CA THR A 149 -18.44 3.94 15.77
C THR A 149 -18.36 5.44 15.74
N ARG A 150 -17.35 5.96 16.43
CA ARG A 150 -17.08 7.37 16.59
C ARG A 150 -15.80 7.73 15.87
N TYR A 151 -15.89 8.74 15.02
CA TYR A 151 -14.76 9.33 14.33
C TYR A 151 -14.50 10.69 14.96
N HIS A 152 -13.37 10.87 15.63
CA HIS A 152 -12.96 12.15 16.18
C HIS A 152 -11.87 12.75 15.29
N PHE A 153 -12.10 13.97 14.82
CA PHE A 153 -11.17 14.67 13.94
C PHE A 153 -10.33 15.65 14.74
N SER A 154 -9.00 15.53 14.66
CA SER A 154 -8.07 16.49 15.27
C SER A 154 -7.69 17.54 14.22
N PRO A 155 -8.18 18.79 14.34
CA PRO A 155 -7.93 19.83 13.34
C PRO A 155 -6.44 20.06 13.09
N LEU A 156 -6.05 20.28 11.82
CA LEU A 156 -4.68 20.58 11.38
C LEU A 156 -3.63 19.47 11.59
N GLU A 157 -3.92 18.43 12.38
CA GLU A 157 -2.97 17.36 12.70
C GLU A 157 -2.86 16.29 11.60
N GLY A 158 -3.89 16.17 10.76
CA GLY A 158 -4.01 15.06 9.81
C GLY A 158 -4.27 13.74 10.52
N ARG A 159 -5.16 13.77 11.53
CA ARG A 159 -5.47 12.65 12.42
C ARG A 159 -6.98 12.46 12.58
N ILE A 160 -7.40 11.20 12.50
CA ILE A 160 -8.75 10.76 12.82
C ILE A 160 -8.65 9.60 13.81
N ASP A 161 -9.15 9.79 15.02
CA ASP A 161 -9.31 8.72 16.00
C ASP A 161 -10.63 7.99 15.73
N VAL A 162 -10.57 6.66 15.65
CA VAL A 162 -11.71 5.80 15.35
C VAL A 162 -11.93 4.84 16.51
N THR A 163 -13.00 5.07 17.27
CA THR A 163 -13.40 4.20 18.37
C THR A 163 -14.69 3.49 18.00
N SER A 164 -14.75 2.17 18.15
CA SER A 164 -15.96 1.41 17.86
C SER A 164 -16.28 0.44 18.98
N THR A 165 -17.53 0.50 19.45
CA THR A 165 -18.02 -0.34 20.53
C THR A 165 -19.09 -1.28 20.02
N ILE A 166 -19.06 -2.54 20.45
CA ILE A 166 -20.17 -3.50 20.36
C ILE A 166 -20.73 -3.73 21.76
N THR A 167 -22.01 -3.41 21.96
CA THR A 167 -22.75 -3.66 23.21
C THR A 167 -23.73 -4.81 22.99
N ASN A 168 -23.66 -5.85 23.81
CA ASN A 168 -24.72 -6.87 23.81
C ASN A 168 -26.00 -6.30 24.45
N THR A 169 -27.02 -6.09 23.62
CA THR A 169 -28.33 -5.58 24.05
C THR A 169 -29.37 -6.68 24.23
N GLY A 170 -29.00 -7.93 23.95
CA GLY A 170 -29.86 -9.10 24.09
C GLY A 170 -29.78 -9.72 25.48
N LYS A 171 -30.53 -10.82 25.65
CA LYS A 171 -30.48 -11.68 26.85
C LYS A 171 -29.48 -12.85 26.70
N LYS A 172 -29.11 -13.18 25.46
CA LYS A 172 -28.20 -14.28 25.14
C LYS A 172 -26.75 -13.76 25.09
N LYS A 173 -25.82 -14.52 25.65
CA LYS A 173 -24.37 -14.29 25.54
C LYS A 173 -23.92 -14.58 24.09
N PHE A 174 -23.01 -13.77 23.56
CA PHE A 174 -22.29 -14.13 22.34
C PHE A 174 -21.16 -15.09 22.68
N GLU A 175 -21.00 -16.12 21.86
CA GLU A 175 -19.91 -17.09 21.94
C GLU A 175 -19.18 -17.14 20.60
N ASP A 176 -17.86 -17.30 20.66
CA ASP A 176 -16.99 -17.33 19.49
C ASP A 176 -17.18 -16.08 18.61
N LEU A 177 -17.22 -14.92 19.28
CA LEU A 177 -17.43 -13.61 18.66
C LEU A 177 -16.09 -12.94 18.36
N ASP A 178 -15.92 -12.60 17.10
CA ASP A 178 -14.82 -11.80 16.59
C ASP A 178 -15.39 -10.49 16.06
N TYR A 179 -14.82 -9.35 16.48
CA TYR A 179 -15.32 -8.01 16.17
C TYR A 179 -14.19 -7.09 15.71
N GLU A 180 -14.33 -6.58 14.49
CA GLU A 180 -13.33 -5.72 13.86
C GLU A 180 -13.98 -4.58 13.07
N LEU A 181 -13.15 -3.60 12.71
CA LEU A 181 -13.50 -2.60 11.70
C LEU A 181 -12.80 -2.93 10.39
N TYR A 182 -13.56 -2.87 9.31
CA TYR A 182 -13.03 -3.03 7.97
C TYR A 182 -12.05 -1.90 7.64
N PHE A 183 -10.91 -2.27 7.06
CA PHE A 183 -9.93 -1.33 6.53
C PHE A 183 -9.56 -1.71 5.10
N ASN A 184 -9.72 -0.77 4.17
CA ASN A 184 -9.21 -0.89 2.82
C ASN A 184 -8.68 0.46 2.32
N ALA A 185 -7.37 0.52 2.08
CA ALA A 185 -6.71 1.71 1.58
C ALA A 185 -6.86 1.91 0.06
N PHE A 186 -7.54 0.99 -0.65
CA PHE A 186 -7.49 0.87 -2.12
C PHE A 186 -6.05 0.89 -2.65
N HIS A 187 -5.15 0.33 -1.85
CA HIS A 187 -3.72 0.33 -2.09
C HIS A 187 -3.10 -0.86 -1.35
N SER A 188 -2.26 -1.65 -2.03
CA SER A 188 -1.57 -2.80 -1.42
C SER A 188 -0.05 -2.64 -1.33
N TYR A 189 0.47 -1.42 -1.52
CA TYR A 189 1.87 -1.06 -1.29
C TYR A 189 2.01 -0.44 0.09
N TYR A 190 2.57 -1.20 1.03
CA TYR A 190 2.71 -0.77 2.41
C TYR A 190 3.91 -1.44 3.09
N PHE A 191 4.23 -0.97 4.29
CA PHE A 191 5.07 -1.67 5.25
C PHE A 191 4.45 -1.64 6.65
N SER A 192 4.97 -2.51 7.51
CA SER A 192 4.56 -2.71 8.89
C SER A 192 5.75 -3.29 9.64
N PRO A 193 6.22 -2.66 10.73
CA PRO A 193 7.19 -3.27 11.62
C PRO A 193 6.54 -4.24 12.62
N PHE A 194 5.20 -4.28 12.68
CA PHE A 194 4.49 -5.20 13.57
C PHE A 194 4.94 -6.65 13.33
N ASP A 195 5.42 -7.25 14.40
CA ASP A 195 5.80 -8.64 14.52
C ASP A 195 5.40 -9.09 15.93
N ARG A 196 4.70 -10.23 16.05
CA ARG A 196 4.11 -10.64 17.34
C ARG A 196 5.16 -10.90 18.41
N GLU A 197 6.33 -11.38 18.01
CA GLU A 197 7.40 -11.78 18.93
C GLU A 197 8.35 -10.60 19.21
N ASN A 198 8.80 -9.92 18.16
CA ASN A 198 9.87 -8.94 18.22
C ASN A 198 9.36 -7.50 18.41
N TYR A 199 8.20 -7.16 17.84
CA TYR A 199 7.64 -5.80 17.90
C TYR A 199 6.12 -5.77 18.16
N PRO A 200 5.63 -6.44 19.23
CA PRO A 200 4.19 -6.55 19.51
C PRO A 200 3.50 -5.19 19.73
N GLY A 201 4.26 -4.18 20.16
CA GLY A 201 3.76 -2.83 20.40
C GLY A 201 3.61 -1.96 19.14
N LEU A 202 4.28 -2.29 18.03
CA LEU A 202 4.30 -1.45 16.83
C LEU A 202 3.19 -1.83 15.83
N ARG A 203 1.93 -1.84 16.29
CA ARG A 203 0.77 -2.31 15.52
C ARG A 203 0.29 -1.28 14.49
N PHE A 204 1.08 -0.99 13.47
CA PHE A 204 0.70 -0.05 12.42
C PHE A 204 1.10 -0.48 11.02
N ARG A 205 0.39 0.06 10.03
CA ARG A 205 0.78 -0.05 8.61
C ARG A 205 0.87 1.33 7.99
N VAL A 206 1.90 1.54 7.16
CA VAL A 206 2.08 2.78 6.39
C VAL A 206 1.94 2.50 4.90
N TYR A 207 1.09 3.27 4.23
CA TYR A 207 0.82 3.20 2.81
C TYR A 207 1.41 4.43 2.12
N GLN A 208 2.35 4.23 1.20
CA GLN A 208 2.77 5.30 0.30
C GLN A 208 1.77 5.42 -0.85
N LYS A 209 1.01 6.52 -0.89
CA LYS A 209 0.07 6.83 -1.96
C LYS A 209 0.65 7.91 -2.88
N LYS A 210 -0.05 8.19 -3.98
CA LYS A 210 0.36 9.27 -4.88
C LYS A 210 0.29 10.62 -4.14
N GLY A 211 1.45 11.20 -3.85
CA GLY A 211 1.62 12.53 -3.26
C GLY A 211 1.33 12.65 -1.76
N HIS A 212 1.10 11.54 -1.05
CA HIS A 212 0.89 11.52 0.40
C HIS A 212 1.10 10.11 0.97
N TYR A 213 1.17 10.01 2.29
CA TYR A 213 1.27 8.77 3.05
C TYR A 213 0.08 8.64 4.00
N LEU A 214 -0.37 7.41 4.24
CA LEU A 214 -1.37 7.09 5.25
C LEU A 214 -0.79 6.16 6.29
N GLY A 215 -1.06 6.42 7.57
CA GLY A 215 -0.79 5.51 8.68
C GLY A 215 -2.08 4.94 9.25
N TRP A 216 -2.21 3.62 9.34
CA TRP A 216 -3.30 2.95 10.05
C TRP A 216 -2.76 2.24 11.28
N LEU A 217 -3.14 2.72 12.45
CA LEU A 217 -2.63 2.28 13.74
C LEU A 217 -3.74 1.53 14.48
N ASN A 218 -3.41 0.35 14.99
CA ASN A 218 -4.26 -0.42 15.88
C ASN A 218 -3.83 -0.16 17.33
N MET A 219 -4.70 0.46 18.12
CA MET A 219 -4.43 0.86 19.51
C MET A 219 -4.96 -0.16 20.54
N ASN A 220 -5.36 -1.35 20.07
CA ASN A 220 -5.85 -2.42 20.92
C ASN A 220 -4.64 -3.23 21.44
N PRO A 221 -4.64 -3.64 22.71
CA PRO A 221 -3.60 -4.53 23.23
C PRO A 221 -3.66 -5.89 22.53
N LEU A 222 -2.52 -6.58 22.45
CA LEU A 222 -2.48 -8.00 22.11
C LEU A 222 -2.91 -8.80 23.34
N THR A 223 -3.85 -9.73 23.18
CA THR A 223 -4.16 -10.73 24.21
C THR A 223 -3.02 -11.74 24.34
N GLU A 224 -2.93 -12.44 25.47
CA GLU A 224 -1.93 -13.51 25.65
C GLU A 224 -2.12 -14.64 24.62
N GLU A 225 -3.37 -14.94 24.28
CA GLU A 225 -3.70 -15.91 23.24
C GLU A 225 -3.17 -15.45 21.88
N GLU A 226 -3.40 -14.19 21.48
CA GLU A 226 -2.86 -13.62 20.23
C GLU A 226 -1.33 -13.68 20.14
N LYS A 227 -0.61 -13.56 21.26
CA LYS A 227 0.86 -13.61 21.30
C LYS A 227 1.41 -15.02 21.04
N SER A 228 0.64 -16.05 21.42
CA SER A 228 1.04 -17.45 21.27
C SER A 228 0.73 -18.05 19.89
N VAL A 229 -0.04 -17.34 19.06
CA VAL A 229 -0.45 -17.76 17.72
C VAL A 229 0.74 -17.68 16.76
N LYS A 230 1.07 -18.80 16.12
CA LYS A 230 2.03 -18.85 15.03
C LYS A 230 1.46 -18.20 13.77
N ASP A 231 2.33 -17.72 12.88
CA ASP A 231 1.92 -16.97 11.70
C ASP A 231 1.00 -17.73 10.72
N ASP A 232 1.01 -19.06 10.75
CA ASP A 232 0.15 -19.94 9.95
C ASP A 232 -1.16 -20.35 10.64
N GLU A 233 -1.37 -19.95 11.89
CA GLU A 233 -2.56 -20.26 12.68
C GLU A 233 -3.62 -19.14 12.66
N GLU A 234 -4.89 -19.52 12.74
CA GLU A 234 -6.00 -18.55 12.82
C GLU A 234 -5.97 -17.86 14.19
N SER A 235 -6.01 -16.52 14.18
CA SER A 235 -6.08 -15.76 15.44
C SER A 235 -7.38 -16.05 16.18
N PRO A 236 -7.34 -16.12 17.53
CA PRO A 236 -8.53 -16.37 18.33
C PRO A 236 -9.58 -15.28 18.09
N PRO A 237 -10.87 -15.60 18.24
CA PRO A 237 -11.93 -14.61 18.14
C PRO A 237 -11.79 -13.56 19.26
N ILE A 238 -11.89 -12.27 18.92
CA ILE A 238 -11.80 -11.18 19.90
C ILE A 238 -13.09 -10.35 19.87
N PRO A 239 -13.85 -10.26 20.97
CA PRO A 239 -13.50 -10.63 22.35
C PRO A 239 -13.72 -12.12 22.70
N GLY A 240 -14.13 -12.95 21.75
CA GLY A 240 -14.46 -14.36 21.96
C GLY A 240 -15.82 -14.54 22.62
N THR A 241 -16.08 -13.85 23.73
CA THR A 241 -17.41 -13.83 24.33
C THR A 241 -17.89 -12.44 24.70
N LEU A 242 -19.22 -12.24 24.71
CA LEU A 242 -19.84 -10.98 25.11
C LEU A 242 -21.15 -11.23 25.85
N ALA A 243 -21.15 -11.13 27.18
CA ALA A 243 -22.29 -11.32 28.05
C ALA A 243 -23.35 -10.21 27.89
N PRO A 244 -24.61 -10.44 28.31
CA PRO A 244 -25.65 -9.40 28.27
C PRO A 244 -25.19 -8.11 28.97
N LYS A 245 -25.43 -6.96 28.32
CA LYS A 245 -25.00 -5.61 28.72
C LYS A 245 -23.50 -5.34 28.66
N GLU A 246 -22.67 -6.34 28.39
CA GLU A 246 -21.23 -6.17 28.23
C GLU A 246 -20.92 -5.34 26.96
N VAL A 247 -19.82 -4.61 27.02
CA VAL A 247 -19.32 -3.77 25.94
C VAL A 247 -17.88 -4.16 25.64
N PHE A 248 -17.59 -4.38 24.36
CA PHE A 248 -16.24 -4.50 23.87
C PHE A 248 -15.92 -3.32 22.95
N GLU A 249 -14.72 -2.79 23.04
CA GLU A 249 -14.26 -1.60 22.32
C GLU A 249 -13.00 -1.92 21.50
N VAL A 250 -12.97 -1.41 20.27
CA VAL A 250 -11.77 -1.35 19.44
C VAL A 250 -11.42 0.09 19.12
N ARG A 251 -10.12 0.40 19.13
CA ARG A 251 -9.56 1.74 18.85
C ARG A 251 -8.51 1.70 17.75
N HIS A 252 -8.61 2.64 16.84
CA HIS A 252 -7.68 2.84 15.74
C HIS A 252 -7.39 4.33 15.53
N ILE A 253 -6.27 4.62 14.89
CA ILE A 253 -5.94 5.98 14.45
C ILE A 253 -5.59 5.94 12.96
N LEU A 254 -6.21 6.83 12.18
CA LEU A 254 -5.86 7.09 10.80
C LEU A 254 -5.09 8.40 10.72
N LEU A 255 -3.87 8.35 10.19
CA LEU A 255 -3.01 9.50 9.97
C LEU A 255 -2.80 9.77 8.49
N VAL A 256 -2.60 11.03 8.14
CA VAL A 256 -2.17 11.46 6.81
C VAL A 256 -1.06 12.51 6.89
N ASP A 257 -0.07 12.38 6.02
CA ASP A 257 0.93 13.43 5.81
C ASP A 257 1.46 13.41 4.37
N THR A 258 2.08 14.51 3.96
CA THR A 258 2.75 14.60 2.65
C THR A 258 4.18 14.09 2.69
N GLN A 259 4.79 14.05 3.88
CA GLN A 259 6.17 13.61 4.09
C GLN A 259 6.18 12.35 4.97
N HIS A 260 6.97 11.34 4.60
CA HIS A 260 7.04 10.10 5.38
C HIS A 260 7.72 10.33 6.73
N GLU A 261 8.67 11.26 6.82
CA GLU A 261 9.38 11.61 8.05
C GLU A 261 8.41 12.11 9.12
N ASN A 262 7.58 13.09 8.75
CA ASN A 262 6.56 13.66 9.64
C ASN A 262 5.53 12.59 10.06
N LEU A 263 5.09 11.75 9.11
CA LEU A 263 4.14 10.68 9.42
C LEU A 263 4.73 9.69 10.41
N LEU A 264 5.96 9.22 10.17
CA LEU A 264 6.62 8.24 11.04
C LEU A 264 6.92 8.81 12.42
N GLN A 265 7.41 10.05 12.52
CA GLN A 265 7.59 10.71 13.82
C GLN A 265 6.29 10.79 14.62
N LYS A 266 5.16 11.12 13.98
CA LYS A 266 3.83 11.09 14.62
C LYS A 266 3.47 9.69 15.10
N ILE A 267 3.68 8.66 14.28
CA ILE A 267 3.40 7.27 14.62
C ILE A 267 4.22 6.83 15.83
N TYR A 268 5.54 7.00 15.79
CA TYR A 268 6.41 6.58 16.89
C TYR A 268 6.13 7.35 18.18
N LYS A 269 5.80 8.64 18.09
CA LYS A 269 5.33 9.42 19.25
C LYS A 269 4.04 8.85 19.86
N ILE A 270 3.08 8.43 19.04
CA ILE A 270 1.83 7.80 19.52
C ILE A 270 2.11 6.47 20.24
N PHE A 271 3.08 5.69 19.75
CA PHE A 271 3.50 4.45 20.40
C PHE A 271 4.55 4.64 21.51
N ASN A 272 4.90 5.88 21.85
CA ASN A 272 5.92 6.22 22.84
C ASN A 272 7.28 5.54 22.57
N VAL A 273 7.70 5.56 21.30
CA VAL A 273 8.98 5.03 20.85
C VAL A 273 9.88 6.18 20.41
N GLU A 274 11.07 6.24 20.98
CA GLU A 274 12.10 7.20 20.57
C GLU A 274 12.72 6.78 19.24
N THR A 275 13.06 7.77 18.42
CA THR A 275 13.68 7.55 17.11
C THR A 275 14.79 8.53 16.87
N GLU A 276 15.75 8.10 16.07
CA GLU A 276 16.80 8.94 15.50
C GLU A 276 16.64 9.01 13.98
N GLU A 277 17.18 10.07 13.40
CA GLU A 277 17.18 10.24 11.95
C GLU A 277 18.28 9.37 11.33
N ALA A 278 17.88 8.41 10.51
CA ALA A 278 18.80 7.62 9.70
C ALA A 278 18.86 8.17 8.27
N LEU A 279 20.08 8.28 7.72
CA LEU A 279 20.33 8.82 6.38
C LEU A 279 20.83 7.75 5.42
N ILE A 280 20.15 7.58 4.29
CA ILE A 280 20.61 6.69 3.22
C ILE A 280 20.95 7.52 1.98
N HIS A 281 22.19 7.44 1.52
CA HIS A 281 22.66 8.06 0.28
C HIS A 281 22.64 7.08 -0.89
N PHE A 282 22.29 7.56 -2.08
CA PHE A 282 22.27 6.77 -3.30
C PHE A 282 23.36 7.23 -4.27
N GLU A 283 24.29 6.33 -4.59
CA GLU A 283 25.37 6.60 -5.54
C GLU A 283 25.14 5.94 -6.90
N ALA A 284 25.66 6.58 -7.96
CA ALA A 284 25.59 6.09 -9.33
C ALA A 284 24.16 5.77 -9.82
N PHE A 285 23.18 6.50 -9.29
CA PHE A 285 21.78 6.34 -9.67
C PHE A 285 21.51 6.94 -11.05
N SER A 286 20.95 6.13 -11.95
CA SER A 286 20.60 6.54 -13.32
C SER A 286 19.24 6.02 -13.81
N GLY A 287 18.50 5.30 -12.95
CA GLY A 287 17.33 4.48 -13.33
C GLY A 287 15.97 5.20 -13.35
N GLY A 288 15.93 6.51 -13.09
CA GLY A 288 14.69 7.30 -12.99
C GLY A 288 13.85 7.03 -11.73
N SER A 289 13.76 5.77 -11.31
CA SER A 289 13.11 5.34 -10.07
C SER A 289 13.88 4.20 -9.37
N MET A 290 13.70 4.06 -8.05
CA MET A 290 14.19 2.91 -7.27
C MET A 290 13.21 2.56 -6.14
N GLU A 291 13.39 1.39 -5.52
CA GLU A 291 12.73 1.05 -4.25
C GLU A 291 13.76 0.96 -3.13
N VAL A 292 13.41 1.49 -1.95
CA VAL A 292 14.19 1.37 -0.72
C VAL A 292 13.37 0.58 0.29
N ILE A 293 14.01 -0.37 0.96
CA ILE A 293 13.41 -1.17 2.02
C ILE A 293 14.39 -1.18 3.19
N VAL A 294 13.92 -0.84 4.39
CA VAL A 294 14.69 -0.99 5.63
C VAL A 294 14.00 -2.04 6.49
N LYS A 295 14.76 -3.08 6.83
CA LYS A 295 14.30 -4.18 7.68
C LYS A 295 15.14 -4.26 8.93
N ASP A 296 14.53 -4.61 10.04
CA ASP A 296 15.29 -5.03 11.21
C ASP A 296 16.19 -6.24 10.85
N ALA A 297 17.43 -6.22 11.34
CA ALA A 297 18.45 -7.18 10.92
C ALA A 297 18.22 -8.59 11.48
N SER A 298 17.53 -8.73 12.62
CA SER A 298 17.27 -10.03 13.25
C SER A 298 15.92 -10.63 12.84
N SER A 299 14.83 -9.89 12.98
CA SER A 299 13.46 -10.35 12.71
C SER A 299 13.04 -10.24 11.25
N SER A 300 13.78 -9.48 10.43
CA SER A 300 13.37 -9.10 9.06
C SER A 300 12.07 -8.27 8.97
N SER A 301 11.54 -7.78 10.10
CA SER A 301 10.41 -6.85 10.18
C SER A 301 10.67 -5.60 9.36
N THR A 302 9.70 -5.13 8.58
CA THR A 302 9.92 -4.00 7.64
C THR A 302 9.55 -2.68 8.29
N PHE A 303 10.57 -1.91 8.69
CA PHE A 303 10.43 -0.59 9.31
C PHE A 303 10.22 0.54 8.31
N PHE A 304 10.67 0.36 7.08
CA PHE A 304 10.45 1.35 6.02
C PHE A 304 10.40 0.68 4.66
N ARG A 305 9.52 1.22 3.80
CA ARG A 305 9.48 0.89 2.39
C ARG A 305 9.00 2.10 1.62
N SER A 306 9.70 2.44 0.54
CA SER A 306 9.25 3.48 -0.38
C SER A 306 9.73 3.25 -1.81
N PHE A 307 8.88 3.60 -2.76
CA PHE A 307 9.21 3.71 -4.17
C PHE A 307 9.50 5.19 -4.48
N LEU A 308 10.72 5.47 -4.92
CA LEU A 308 11.26 6.82 -5.08
C LEU A 308 11.50 7.13 -6.56
N GLU A 309 11.30 8.38 -6.95
CA GLU A 309 11.58 8.89 -8.30
C GLU A 309 12.74 9.88 -8.19
N ASN A 310 13.85 9.60 -8.88
CA ASN A 310 15.10 10.39 -8.86
C ASN A 310 15.64 10.79 -7.46
N PRO A 311 15.76 9.86 -6.49
CA PRO A 311 16.28 10.22 -5.18
C PRO A 311 17.80 10.42 -5.22
N PHE A 312 18.28 11.39 -4.43
CA PHE A 312 19.70 11.54 -4.11
C PHE A 312 20.03 10.92 -2.74
N SER A 313 19.15 11.16 -1.76
CA SER A 313 19.20 10.57 -0.43
C SER A 313 17.80 10.49 0.16
N ILE A 314 17.66 9.82 1.29
CA ILE A 314 16.42 9.80 2.07
C ILE A 314 16.73 9.79 3.57
N LYS A 315 15.95 10.55 4.33
CA LYS A 315 15.95 10.58 5.79
C LYS A 315 14.79 9.74 6.31
N ILE A 316 15.06 8.90 7.31
CA ILE A 316 14.07 7.97 7.86
C ILE A 316 14.17 8.00 9.38
N PRO A 317 13.11 8.42 10.10
CA PRO A 317 13.04 8.24 11.55
C PRO A 317 12.96 6.75 11.87
N LEU A 318 13.93 6.23 12.61
CA LEU A 318 14.01 4.82 13.01
C LEU A 318 14.30 4.72 14.52
N PRO A 319 13.73 3.72 15.21
CA PRO A 319 14.19 3.38 16.56
C PRO A 319 15.68 2.99 16.56
N LYS A 320 16.31 3.04 17.73
CA LYS A 320 17.67 2.52 17.89
C LYS A 320 17.71 1.04 17.56
N GLY A 321 18.71 0.61 16.80
CA GLY A 321 18.83 -0.79 16.38
C GLY A 321 19.73 -1.00 15.16
N ALA A 322 19.85 -2.27 14.78
CA ALA A 322 20.57 -2.69 13.58
C ALA A 322 19.58 -3.10 12.49
N TYR A 323 19.76 -2.55 11.29
CA TYR A 323 18.87 -2.72 10.16
C TYR A 323 19.62 -3.15 8.91
N THR A 324 18.96 -3.87 8.01
CA THR A 324 19.39 -4.02 6.62
C THR A 324 18.67 -3.01 5.74
N ALA A 325 19.41 -2.09 5.15
CA ALA A 325 18.94 -1.19 4.10
C ALA A 325 19.17 -1.85 2.73
N ARG A 326 18.07 -2.05 1.98
CA ARG A 326 18.09 -2.59 0.61
C ARG A 326 17.66 -1.52 -0.39
N GLY A 327 18.47 -1.34 -1.43
CA GLY A 327 18.17 -0.52 -2.60
C GLY A 327 17.96 -1.40 -3.84
N ASN A 328 16.78 -1.29 -4.45
CA ASN A 328 16.45 -1.92 -5.73
C ASN A 328 16.56 -0.85 -6.83
N PHE A 329 17.71 -0.84 -7.53
CA PHE A 329 18.05 0.12 -8.59
C PHE A 329 17.54 -0.30 -9.98
N PHE A 330 16.95 -1.49 -10.10
CA PHE A 330 16.39 -2.08 -11.31
C PHE A 330 17.36 -2.09 -12.52
N PRO A 331 18.20 -3.13 -12.72
CA PRO A 331 18.09 -4.46 -12.13
C PRO A 331 18.87 -4.68 -10.83
N ALA A 332 19.78 -3.78 -10.47
CA ALA A 332 20.69 -4.05 -9.35
C ALA A 332 19.95 -4.08 -8.02
N VAL A 333 20.35 -5.00 -7.16
CA VAL A 333 19.89 -5.11 -5.77
C VAL A 333 21.11 -4.99 -4.88
N CYS A 334 21.10 -4.00 -3.99
CA CYS A 334 22.20 -3.72 -3.07
C CYS A 334 21.68 -3.72 -1.64
N GLU A 335 22.48 -4.25 -0.72
CA GLU A 335 22.16 -4.30 0.70
C GLU A 335 23.33 -3.81 1.52
N LYS A 336 23.04 -3.07 2.58
CA LYS A 336 24.01 -2.61 3.58
C LYS A 336 23.41 -2.69 4.97
N LEU A 337 24.28 -2.96 5.94
CA LEU A 337 23.95 -2.75 7.35
C LEU A 337 23.79 -1.24 7.58
N LEU A 338 22.77 -0.88 8.35
CA LEU A 338 22.47 0.47 8.82
C LEU A 338 22.27 0.36 10.33
N VAL A 339 23.14 0.98 11.10
CA VAL A 339 23.05 1.00 12.57
C VAL A 339 22.53 2.38 12.99
N VAL A 340 21.53 2.41 13.88
CA VAL A 340 20.87 3.64 14.33
C VAL A 340 21.09 3.81 15.83
N GLY A 341 21.67 4.94 16.23
CA GLY A 341 21.85 5.35 17.63
C GLY A 341 22.85 4.55 18.46
N LEU A 342 23.80 3.86 17.80
CA LEU A 342 24.94 3.18 18.44
C LEU A 342 26.30 3.62 17.87
N GLU A 343 26.31 4.42 16.80
CA GLU A 343 27.50 4.98 16.14
C GLU A 343 27.37 6.50 16.06
N ASP A 344 28.48 7.20 15.77
CA ASP A 344 28.52 8.67 15.67
C ASP A 344 27.61 9.21 14.54
N GLU A 345 27.39 8.42 13.47
CA GLU A 345 26.47 8.76 12.38
C GLU A 345 25.53 7.58 12.05
N SER A 346 24.22 7.82 12.16
CA SER A 346 23.20 6.87 11.70
C SER A 346 23.03 6.93 10.17
N SER A 347 24.03 6.51 9.40
CA SER A 347 24.01 6.63 7.93
C SER A 347 24.55 5.41 7.16
N CYS A 348 24.13 5.25 5.90
CA CYS A 348 24.74 4.30 4.98
C CYS A 348 24.67 4.73 3.51
N VAL A 349 25.52 4.13 2.67
CA VAL A 349 25.57 4.40 1.23
C VAL A 349 25.16 3.16 0.44
N LEU A 350 24.13 3.29 -0.38
CA LEU A 350 23.73 2.28 -1.35
C LEU A 350 24.21 2.70 -2.74
N LYS A 351 25.17 1.95 -3.27
CA LYS A 351 25.80 2.23 -4.56
C LYS A 351 25.26 1.31 -5.64
N ASN A 352 24.70 1.89 -6.70
CA ASN A 352 24.34 1.13 -7.90
C ASN A 352 25.62 0.61 -8.57
N PRO A 353 25.81 -0.72 -8.70
CA PRO A 353 27.00 -1.29 -9.32
C PRO A 353 27.09 -0.95 -10.80
N ALA A 354 28.30 -1.08 -11.34
CA ALA A 354 28.51 -1.03 -12.78
C ALA A 354 27.65 -2.09 -13.49
N GLN A 355 27.32 -1.82 -14.75
CA GLN A 355 26.45 -2.69 -15.55
C GLN A 355 27.15 -3.13 -16.84
N GLY A 356 26.80 -4.31 -17.30
CA GLY A 356 27.05 -4.80 -18.66
C GLY A 356 25.72 -4.98 -19.41
N LYS A 357 25.82 -5.36 -20.68
CA LYS A 357 24.68 -5.64 -21.55
C LYS A 357 24.75 -7.08 -22.05
N VAL A 358 23.62 -7.76 -22.02
CA VAL A 358 23.46 -9.07 -22.64
C VAL A 358 22.29 -9.04 -23.61
N LYS A 359 22.51 -9.45 -24.85
CA LYS A 359 21.46 -9.67 -25.83
C LYS A 359 21.15 -11.16 -25.84
N VAL A 360 19.91 -11.51 -25.51
CA VAL A 360 19.46 -12.91 -25.43
C VAL A 360 18.52 -13.24 -26.59
N LYS A 361 18.69 -14.41 -27.20
CA LYS A 361 17.84 -14.96 -28.27
C LYS A 361 17.53 -16.42 -27.97
N ILE A 362 16.35 -16.90 -28.39
CA ILE A 362 15.95 -18.30 -28.28
C ILE A 362 15.61 -18.82 -29.68
N ILE A 363 16.22 -19.94 -30.07
CA ILE A 363 15.96 -20.63 -31.34
C ILE A 363 15.81 -22.14 -31.11
N ASN A 364 15.25 -22.85 -32.09
CA ASN A 364 15.28 -24.31 -32.13
C ASN A 364 16.53 -24.81 -32.89
N SER A 365 16.72 -26.13 -32.94
CA SER A 365 17.79 -26.81 -33.70
C SER A 365 17.77 -26.53 -35.21
N LYS A 366 16.64 -26.07 -35.76
CA LYS A 366 16.49 -25.66 -37.17
C LYS A 366 16.84 -24.18 -37.41
N GLY A 367 17.09 -23.41 -36.35
CA GLY A 367 17.38 -21.98 -36.41
C GLY A 367 16.16 -21.06 -36.35
N ASP A 368 14.95 -21.61 -36.22
CA ASP A 368 13.72 -20.82 -36.13
C ASP A 368 13.57 -20.19 -34.75
N PHE A 369 12.90 -19.05 -34.68
CA PHE A 369 12.56 -18.41 -33.41
C PHE A 369 11.61 -19.28 -32.58
N VAL A 370 11.89 -19.34 -31.27
CA VAL A 370 11.06 -20.01 -30.28
C VAL A 370 10.65 -18.99 -29.22
N PRO A 371 9.35 -18.66 -29.07
CA PRO A 371 8.92 -17.79 -27.98
C PRO A 371 9.20 -18.46 -26.64
N GLY A 372 9.79 -17.75 -25.70
CA GLY A 372 10.16 -18.35 -24.42
C GLY A 372 10.54 -17.32 -23.38
N LYS A 373 10.81 -17.81 -22.18
CA LYS A 373 11.23 -17.02 -21.03
C LYS A 373 12.72 -17.21 -20.79
N VAL A 374 13.46 -16.11 -20.68
CA VAL A 374 14.85 -16.12 -20.18
C VAL A 374 14.86 -15.62 -18.75
N THR A 375 15.35 -16.44 -17.83
CA THR A 375 15.44 -16.15 -16.39
C THR A 375 16.89 -15.98 -15.99
N PHE A 376 17.17 -14.96 -15.16
CA PHE A 376 18.50 -14.63 -14.68
C PHE A 376 18.58 -14.86 -13.18
N ILE A 377 19.49 -15.72 -12.74
CA ILE A 377 19.75 -16.01 -11.31
C ILE A 377 21.19 -15.59 -11.01
N GLY A 378 21.37 -14.74 -10.00
CA GLY A 378 22.72 -14.36 -9.56
C GLY A 378 23.38 -15.53 -8.85
N LEU A 379 24.63 -15.83 -9.21
CA LEU A 379 25.45 -16.81 -8.51
C LEU A 379 26.29 -16.10 -7.46
N SER A 380 26.26 -16.62 -6.22
CA SER A 380 26.95 -16.01 -5.08
C SER A 380 28.39 -15.63 -5.45
N PRO A 381 28.83 -14.38 -5.17
CA PRO A 381 28.17 -13.36 -4.34
C PRO A 381 27.16 -12.45 -5.08
N THR A 382 26.96 -12.66 -6.38
CA THR A 382 26.08 -11.83 -7.22
C THR A 382 24.62 -12.03 -6.82
N LYS A 383 23.91 -10.94 -6.53
CA LYS A 383 22.47 -10.98 -6.25
C LYS A 383 21.68 -11.20 -7.53
N THR A 384 20.60 -11.97 -7.44
CA THR A 384 19.62 -12.11 -8.53
C THR A 384 19.06 -10.73 -8.91
N PRO A 385 19.03 -10.39 -10.21
CA PRO A 385 18.57 -9.08 -10.64
C PRO A 385 17.07 -8.94 -10.41
N TYR A 386 16.64 -7.73 -10.13
CA TYR A 386 15.24 -7.38 -10.01
C TYR A 386 14.90 -6.29 -11.03
N PHE A 387 14.37 -6.68 -12.18
CA PHE A 387 13.91 -5.78 -13.23
C PHE A 387 12.75 -4.90 -12.75
N LYS A 388 12.66 -3.72 -13.38
CA LYS A 388 11.70 -2.69 -12.99
C LYS A 388 10.26 -3.24 -13.00
N PRO A 389 9.57 -3.27 -11.84
CA PRO A 389 8.17 -3.65 -11.77
C PRO A 389 7.30 -2.50 -12.28
N GLU A 390 5.99 -2.73 -12.37
CA GLU A 390 5.05 -1.63 -12.38
C GLU A 390 5.20 -0.79 -11.09
N ASN A 391 5.20 0.54 -11.22
CA ASN A 391 5.30 1.42 -10.06
C ASN A 391 4.04 1.24 -9.19
N PRO A 392 4.16 0.67 -7.98
CA PRO A 392 3.02 0.30 -7.17
C PRO A 392 2.28 1.50 -6.59
N VAL A 393 2.99 2.62 -6.36
CA VAL A 393 2.39 3.89 -5.93
C VAL A 393 1.46 4.46 -6.99
N LYS A 394 1.78 4.25 -8.27
CA LYS A 394 0.94 4.68 -9.41
C LYS A 394 -0.22 3.72 -9.67
N SER A 395 0.00 2.41 -9.59
CA SER A 395 -1.03 1.41 -9.85
C SER A 395 -2.02 1.24 -8.68
N GLY A 396 -1.62 1.58 -7.46
CA GLY A 396 -2.40 1.30 -6.26
C GLY A 396 -2.46 -0.19 -5.93
N ARG A 397 -1.60 -1.02 -6.54
CA ARG A 397 -1.64 -2.47 -6.39
C ARG A 397 -0.49 -2.99 -5.55
N GLY A 398 -0.48 -4.29 -5.32
CA GLY A 398 0.72 -4.98 -4.88
C GLY A 398 1.81 -4.83 -5.94
N TRP A 399 3.06 -5.06 -5.55
CA TRP A 399 4.20 -4.97 -6.46
C TRP A 399 4.79 -6.36 -6.68
N GLU A 400 5.30 -6.59 -7.87
CA GLU A 400 6.07 -7.79 -8.19
C GLU A 400 7.36 -7.80 -7.37
N SER A 401 7.39 -8.46 -6.21
CA SER A 401 8.58 -8.46 -5.33
C SER A 401 9.77 -9.23 -5.90
N PHE A 402 9.57 -9.87 -7.05
CA PHE A 402 10.56 -10.64 -7.76
C PHE A 402 10.25 -10.57 -9.26
N LYS A 403 11.20 -10.03 -10.04
CA LYS A 403 11.09 -9.93 -11.50
C LYS A 403 12.46 -10.05 -12.11
N ASN A 404 12.87 -11.26 -12.48
CA ASN A 404 14.22 -11.57 -12.94
C ASN A 404 14.22 -12.27 -14.29
N SER A 405 13.17 -12.08 -15.09
CA SER A 405 13.03 -12.70 -16.40
C SER A 405 12.60 -11.70 -17.47
N CYS A 406 12.83 -12.08 -18.72
CA CYS A 406 12.38 -11.36 -19.90
C CYS A 406 11.84 -12.34 -20.96
N PHE A 407 11.19 -11.79 -21.98
CA PHE A 407 10.53 -12.56 -23.06
C PHE A 407 11.10 -12.11 -24.42
N PRO A 408 12.26 -12.66 -24.83
CA PRO A 408 12.95 -12.20 -26.03
C PRO A 408 12.08 -12.34 -27.29
N GLN A 409 12.19 -11.35 -28.17
CA GLN A 409 11.56 -11.39 -29.49
C GLN A 409 12.49 -12.09 -30.49
N GLU A 410 12.03 -12.28 -31.73
CA GLU A 410 12.79 -12.95 -32.79
C GLU A 410 14.20 -12.37 -33.00
N LYS A 411 14.36 -11.04 -32.96
CA LYS A 411 15.66 -10.37 -33.10
C LYS A 411 16.53 -10.44 -31.83
N GLY A 412 16.05 -11.09 -30.78
CA GLY A 412 16.60 -11.07 -29.44
C GLY A 412 16.15 -9.85 -28.63
N GLN A 413 16.54 -9.81 -27.35
CA GLN A 413 16.26 -8.71 -26.44
C GLN A 413 17.54 -8.33 -25.68
N GLU A 414 17.87 -7.03 -25.68
CA GLU A 414 18.94 -6.49 -24.84
C GLU A 414 18.44 -6.32 -23.40
N VAL A 415 19.24 -6.79 -22.45
CA VAL A 415 19.02 -6.65 -21.01
C VAL A 415 20.29 -6.07 -20.39
N LYS A 416 20.14 -5.04 -19.56
CA LYS A 416 21.22 -4.55 -18.72
C LYS A 416 21.27 -5.40 -17.45
N LEU A 417 22.45 -5.78 -17.01
CA LEU A 417 22.67 -6.52 -15.77
C LEU A 417 23.81 -5.87 -14.98
N PRO A 418 23.76 -5.90 -13.64
CA PRO A 418 24.94 -5.61 -12.81
C PRO A 418 26.11 -6.50 -13.22
N VAL A 419 27.33 -6.02 -13.00
CA VAL A 419 28.52 -6.87 -13.14
C VAL A 419 28.47 -8.03 -12.14
N GLY A 420 28.89 -9.22 -12.58
CA GLY A 420 28.87 -10.42 -11.77
C GLY A 420 28.56 -11.68 -12.57
N THR A 421 28.40 -12.79 -11.86
CA THR A 421 28.18 -14.11 -12.46
C THR A 421 26.72 -14.52 -12.32
N TYR A 422 26.14 -15.03 -13.41
CA TYR A 422 24.74 -15.41 -13.48
C TYR A 422 24.56 -16.81 -14.06
N LEU A 423 23.59 -17.55 -13.53
CA LEU A 423 22.97 -18.66 -14.23
C LEU A 423 21.79 -18.11 -15.03
N ILE A 424 21.88 -18.19 -16.36
CA ILE A 424 20.85 -17.72 -17.28
C ILE A 424 20.21 -18.95 -17.92
N SER A 425 18.89 -19.07 -17.82
CA SER A 425 18.13 -20.21 -18.33
C SER A 425 17.03 -19.78 -19.28
N ALA A 426 16.86 -20.49 -20.39
CA ALA A 426 15.76 -20.29 -21.33
C ALA A 426 14.80 -21.50 -21.31
N SER A 427 13.49 -21.24 -21.27
CA SER A 427 12.44 -22.28 -21.25
C SER A 427 11.20 -21.87 -22.07
N ARG A 428 10.42 -22.86 -22.54
CA ARG A 428 9.11 -22.67 -23.21
C ARG A 428 7.94 -23.44 -22.55
N GLY A 429 8.15 -24.06 -21.39
CA GLY A 429 7.16 -24.90 -20.73
C GLY A 429 7.46 -26.41 -20.86
N PRO A 430 6.55 -27.29 -20.39
CA PRO A 430 6.86 -28.70 -20.12
C PRO A 430 7.10 -29.57 -21.36
N GLU A 431 6.63 -29.16 -22.54
CA GLU A 431 6.82 -29.93 -23.78
C GLU A 431 8.18 -29.69 -24.46
N TYR A 432 8.93 -28.72 -23.96
CA TYR A 432 10.15 -28.23 -24.58
C TYR A 432 11.36 -28.50 -23.69
N SER A 433 12.53 -28.63 -24.33
CA SER A 433 13.80 -28.66 -23.62
C SER A 433 14.10 -27.31 -22.93
N MET A 434 15.16 -27.29 -22.13
CA MET A 434 15.63 -26.10 -21.43
C MET A 434 17.14 -25.99 -21.62
N ASP A 435 17.62 -24.79 -21.94
CA ASP A 435 19.04 -24.48 -22.03
C ASP A 435 19.45 -23.56 -20.87
N LYS A 436 20.66 -23.77 -20.33
CA LYS A 436 21.22 -23.04 -19.18
C LYS A 436 22.69 -22.74 -19.40
N ARG A 437 23.11 -21.52 -19.06
CA ARG A 437 24.51 -21.09 -19.14
C ARG A 437 24.92 -20.30 -17.91
N ALA A 438 26.10 -20.61 -17.39
CA ALA A 438 26.79 -19.74 -16.45
C ALA A 438 27.56 -18.69 -17.26
N VAL A 439 27.33 -17.41 -16.97
CA VAL A 439 27.90 -16.29 -17.72
C VAL A 439 28.39 -15.23 -16.74
N GLU A 440 29.60 -14.73 -16.98
CA GLU A 440 30.13 -13.55 -16.30
C GLU A 440 29.81 -12.30 -17.11
N ILE A 441 29.24 -11.30 -16.46
CA ILE A 441 28.91 -10.00 -17.05
C ILE A 441 29.95 -8.99 -16.58
N LEU A 442 30.71 -8.43 -17.52
CA LEU A 442 31.72 -7.41 -17.24
C LEU A 442 31.19 -5.99 -17.51
N LYS A 443 31.88 -5.01 -16.92
CA LYS A 443 31.53 -3.59 -17.00
C LYS A 443 31.61 -3.10 -18.44
N ASN A 444 30.54 -2.45 -18.91
CA ASN A 444 30.45 -1.85 -20.25
C ASN A 444 30.68 -2.83 -21.41
N GLU A 445 30.65 -4.14 -21.15
CA GLU A 445 30.70 -5.16 -22.19
C GLU A 445 29.31 -5.41 -22.76
N GLN A 446 29.26 -5.80 -24.03
CA GLN A 446 28.07 -6.31 -24.68
C GLN A 446 28.31 -7.75 -25.15
N GLN A 447 27.53 -8.69 -24.61
CA GLN A 447 27.57 -10.10 -24.98
C GLN A 447 26.28 -10.52 -25.68
N GLU A 448 26.36 -11.46 -26.62
CA GLU A 448 25.20 -12.09 -27.25
C GLU A 448 25.11 -13.57 -26.85
N LEU A 449 23.94 -13.99 -26.37
CA LEU A 449 23.65 -15.35 -25.95
C LEU A 449 22.48 -15.89 -26.78
N THR A 450 22.72 -16.98 -27.50
CA THR A 450 21.67 -17.70 -28.22
C THR A 450 21.42 -19.03 -27.53
N PHE A 451 20.21 -19.23 -27.04
CA PHE A 451 19.75 -20.45 -26.36
C PHE A 451 19.02 -21.37 -27.34
N LEU A 452 19.21 -22.68 -27.16
CA LEU A 452 18.58 -23.72 -27.98
C LEU A 452 17.43 -24.39 -27.22
N ILE A 453 16.21 -24.30 -27.74
CA ILE A 453 15.03 -24.94 -27.18
C ILE A 453 14.31 -25.70 -28.30
N ASP A 454 14.17 -27.02 -28.12
CA ASP A 454 13.45 -27.90 -29.02
C ASP A 454 12.22 -28.46 -28.33
N ARG A 455 11.17 -28.76 -29.11
CA ARG A 455 10.05 -29.56 -28.59
C ARG A 455 10.54 -31.00 -28.45
N VAL A 456 10.44 -31.55 -27.24
CA VAL A 456 10.94 -32.90 -26.92
C VAL A 456 9.83 -33.85 -26.47
N VAL A 457 8.64 -33.32 -26.20
CA VAL A 457 7.43 -34.11 -25.94
C VAL A 457 6.38 -33.74 -26.98
N GLU A 458 5.88 -34.75 -27.68
CA GLU A 458 4.73 -34.60 -28.57
C GLU A 458 3.44 -34.84 -27.79
N THR A 459 2.48 -33.93 -27.93
CA THR A 459 1.19 -33.98 -27.24
C THR A 459 0.04 -33.93 -28.25
N PRO A 460 -0.05 -34.90 -29.18
CA PRO A 460 -1.08 -34.88 -30.22
C PRO A 460 -2.47 -34.90 -29.58
N ASN A 461 -3.37 -34.04 -30.07
CA ASN A 461 -4.75 -33.91 -29.60
C ASN A 461 -4.91 -33.43 -28.14
N LEU A 462 -3.86 -32.92 -27.51
CA LEU A 462 -3.94 -32.24 -26.22
C LEU A 462 -3.76 -30.73 -26.40
N ILE A 463 -4.29 -29.96 -25.45
CA ILE A 463 -4.14 -28.51 -25.39
C ILE A 463 -3.65 -28.13 -23.99
N SER A 464 -2.63 -27.28 -23.91
CA SER A 464 -2.12 -26.72 -22.66
C SER A 464 -3.02 -25.58 -22.17
N ILE A 465 -3.62 -25.73 -20.98
CA ILE A 465 -4.59 -24.78 -20.42
C ILE A 465 -4.21 -24.32 -19.01
N ASP A 466 -4.30 -23.01 -18.77
CA ASP A 466 -4.37 -22.43 -17.43
C ASP A 466 -5.80 -21.92 -17.19
N PRO A 467 -6.61 -22.63 -16.37
CA PRO A 467 -8.00 -22.28 -16.14
C PRO A 467 -8.19 -21.17 -15.09
N HIS A 468 -7.13 -20.69 -14.42
CA HIS A 468 -7.26 -19.75 -13.31
C HIS A 468 -6.11 -18.74 -13.24
N MET A 469 -6.10 -17.81 -14.19
CA MET A 469 -5.04 -16.81 -14.31
C MET A 469 -5.35 -15.51 -13.57
N HIS A 470 -4.46 -15.12 -12.67
CA HIS A 470 -4.54 -13.84 -11.97
C HIS A 470 -3.86 -12.71 -12.76
N THR A 471 -4.53 -11.55 -12.81
CA THR A 471 -4.03 -10.31 -13.43
C THR A 471 -4.16 -9.14 -12.45
N GLN A 472 -3.64 -7.97 -12.83
CA GLN A 472 -3.85 -6.72 -12.10
C GLN A 472 -5.33 -6.35 -11.85
N ASN A 473 -6.26 -6.91 -12.63
CA ASN A 473 -7.69 -6.67 -12.48
C ASN A 473 -8.35 -7.55 -11.41
N SER A 474 -7.64 -8.57 -10.93
CA SER A 474 -8.02 -9.43 -9.79
C SER A 474 -7.03 -9.19 -8.64
N ASP A 475 -6.60 -10.24 -7.95
CA ASP A 475 -5.59 -10.29 -6.88
C ASP A 475 -4.15 -10.53 -7.40
N GLY A 476 -3.96 -10.58 -8.72
CA GLY A 476 -2.66 -10.65 -9.36
C GLY A 476 -1.89 -9.31 -9.35
N ARG A 477 -0.58 -9.39 -9.60
CA ARG A 477 0.33 -8.22 -9.61
C ARG A 477 0.80 -7.82 -11.01
N MET A 478 0.55 -8.66 -12.02
CA MET A 478 1.02 -8.46 -13.39
C MET A 478 -0.04 -7.79 -14.27
N ARG A 479 0.39 -6.85 -15.11
CA ARG A 479 -0.46 -6.24 -16.14
C ARG A 479 -0.87 -7.27 -17.20
N ILE A 480 -2.04 -7.10 -17.79
CA ILE A 480 -2.55 -7.99 -18.85
C ILE A 480 -1.53 -8.20 -19.99
N PRO A 481 -0.88 -7.15 -20.56
CA PRO A 481 0.11 -7.37 -21.63
C PRO A 481 1.31 -8.22 -21.20
N GLU A 482 1.78 -8.05 -19.97
CA GLU A 482 2.90 -8.84 -19.45
C GLU A 482 2.47 -10.28 -19.17
N ARG A 483 1.23 -10.47 -18.71
CA ARG A 483 0.67 -11.80 -18.49
C ARG A 483 0.49 -12.58 -19.78
N ILE A 484 0.07 -11.93 -20.86
CA ILE A 484 -0.02 -12.58 -22.19
C ILE A 484 1.35 -13.06 -22.65
N LYS A 485 2.40 -12.25 -22.46
CA LYS A 485 3.76 -12.69 -22.79
C LYS A 485 4.17 -13.91 -21.99
N SER A 486 3.88 -13.95 -20.68
CA SER A 486 4.21 -15.12 -19.87
C SER A 486 3.47 -16.37 -20.35
N VAL A 487 2.18 -16.28 -20.70
CA VAL A 487 1.39 -17.40 -21.24
C VAL A 487 2.05 -17.98 -22.50
N ILE A 488 2.36 -17.12 -23.46
CA ILE A 488 3.01 -17.52 -24.73
C ILE A 488 4.41 -18.11 -24.49
N ALA A 489 5.15 -17.53 -23.54
CA ALA A 489 6.49 -17.95 -23.18
C ALA A 489 6.54 -19.27 -22.40
N GLU A 490 5.45 -19.67 -21.73
CA GLU A 490 5.33 -20.96 -21.04
C GLU A 490 4.61 -22.01 -21.91
N GLY A 491 4.31 -21.70 -23.17
CA GLY A 491 3.65 -22.64 -24.08
C GLY A 491 2.21 -22.97 -23.67
N VAL A 492 1.55 -22.08 -22.92
CA VAL A 492 0.13 -22.22 -22.57
C VAL A 492 -0.71 -21.71 -23.74
N GLU A 493 -1.62 -22.54 -24.23
CA GLU A 493 -2.41 -22.29 -25.44
C GLU A 493 -3.76 -21.66 -25.12
N VAL A 494 -4.34 -22.01 -23.96
CA VAL A 494 -5.59 -21.44 -23.46
C VAL A 494 -5.37 -20.89 -22.05
N ALA A 495 -5.66 -19.61 -21.85
CA ALA A 495 -5.60 -18.98 -20.52
C ALA A 495 -6.94 -18.33 -20.20
N VAL A 496 -7.50 -18.65 -19.03
CA VAL A 496 -8.76 -18.09 -18.54
C VAL A 496 -8.46 -17.18 -17.35
N ALA A 497 -8.87 -15.92 -17.45
CA ALA A 497 -8.80 -14.95 -16.36
C ALA A 497 -10.22 -14.49 -16.00
N ALA A 498 -10.52 -14.43 -14.71
CA ALA A 498 -11.82 -13.99 -14.17
C ALA A 498 -11.82 -12.49 -13.80
#